data_AF-A0A661XNU9-F1
#
_entry.id   AF-A0A661XNU9-F1
#
_cell.length_a   1.000
_cell.length_b   1.000
_cell.length_c   1.000
_cell.angle_alpha   90.00
_cell.angle_beta   90.00
_cell.angle_gamma   90.00
#
_symmetry.space_group_name_H-M   'P 1'
#
loop_
_entity.id
_entity.type
_entity.pdbx_description
1 polymer ?
#
loop_
_entity_poly.entity_id
_entity_poly.type
_entity_poly.pdbx_seq_one_letter_code
_entity_poly.pdbx_strand_id
1 'polypeptide(L)'
;MERKSIIQGRLEFGNPKSFGQMLKMYDYRIENYYKNDILFEEEVFDEENYLINIPRLISIQEEKWFTNTILLLEYLAQFAISGSIGGWLVHEGKILRYVRIEPESEKGVVQMYLRGQKLAAEVGKEQEAVEALNKVIEKHDKHAQAYERRGFVNYIMKDMAGALYDFNKCISYDPSIPTAYYWRARVHMRREEWDEAIENLVMTTKKAIALQPIYWKARRRKAYCFLKLKDYENAALELRLFTLRKYEADNPNRTYLREAFATYADTLIHLEKYEEALEAVDSGLALEEQEEFVPVQKLLTLRGMARFKMGEGGRDDWKKAVKLGSKEAKRFLKENPA
;
A
#
# COMPACT_ATOMS: atom_id res chain seq x y z
N MET A 1 9.11 17.84 18.86
CA MET A 1 9.20 17.80 17.38
C MET A 1 7.98 18.49 16.78
N GLU A 2 8.12 19.14 15.63
CA GLU A 2 7.03 19.91 15.02
C GLU A 2 6.03 18.99 14.28
N ARG A 3 4.78 19.47 14.13
CA ARG A 3 3.75 18.78 13.36
C ARG A 3 4.03 18.97 11.86
N LYS A 4 3.88 17.89 11.11
CA LYS A 4 4.12 17.87 9.67
C LYS A 4 2.85 17.54 8.91
N SER A 5 2.52 18.38 7.94
CA SER A 5 1.44 18.14 6.99
C SER A 5 2.01 17.55 5.70
N ILE A 6 1.31 16.57 5.16
CA ILE A 6 1.59 15.99 3.84
C ILE A 6 0.30 16.07 3.04
N ILE A 7 0.34 16.69 1.87
CA ILE A 7 -0.80 16.72 0.92
C ILE A 7 -0.30 16.17 -0.41
N GLN A 8 -1.07 15.29 -1.04
CA GLN A 8 -0.72 14.73 -2.34
C GLN A 8 -1.97 14.22 -3.04
N GLY A 9 -2.08 14.47 -4.34
CA GLY A 9 -3.07 13.82 -5.19
C GLY A 9 -3.58 14.73 -6.29
N ARG A 10 -4.70 14.34 -6.88
CA ARG A 10 -5.24 14.98 -8.07
C ARG A 10 -6.76 15.01 -8.06
N LEU A 11 -7.36 16.05 -8.61
CA LEU A 11 -8.79 16.12 -8.95
C LEU A 11 -8.94 16.55 -10.41
N GLU A 12 -9.93 15.99 -11.10
CA GLU A 12 -10.25 16.36 -12.49
C GLU A 12 -11.66 16.94 -12.60
N PHE A 13 -11.83 17.96 -13.43
CA PHE A 13 -13.10 18.71 -13.53
C PHE A 13 -13.86 18.44 -14.83
N GLY A 14 -13.21 17.76 -15.78
CA GLY A 14 -13.81 17.20 -17.00
C GLY A 14 -14.15 18.19 -18.11
N ASN A 15 -14.31 19.47 -17.80
CA ASN A 15 -14.59 20.52 -18.79
C ASN A 15 -14.18 21.91 -18.28
N PRO A 16 -13.89 22.86 -19.19
CA PRO A 16 -13.43 24.20 -18.84
C PRO A 16 -14.46 24.98 -18.00
N LYS A 17 -15.76 24.75 -18.20
CA LYS A 17 -16.81 25.43 -17.43
C LYS A 17 -16.75 25.06 -15.95
N SER A 18 -16.65 23.76 -15.64
CA SER A 18 -16.59 23.27 -14.26
C SER A 18 -15.28 23.70 -13.59
N PHE A 19 -14.17 23.65 -14.33
CA PHE A 19 -12.87 24.09 -13.85
C PHE A 19 -12.82 25.60 -13.58
N GLY A 20 -13.28 26.43 -14.51
CA GLY A 20 -13.35 27.88 -14.33
C GLY A 20 -14.31 28.30 -13.21
N GLN A 21 -15.39 27.55 -12.98
CA GLN A 21 -16.24 27.75 -11.80
C GLN A 21 -15.48 27.41 -10.52
N MET A 22 -14.71 26.31 -10.50
CA MET A 22 -13.86 25.95 -9.37
C MET A 22 -12.82 27.03 -9.06
N LEU A 23 -12.12 27.56 -10.07
CA LEU A 23 -11.13 28.64 -9.87
C LEU A 23 -11.74 29.90 -9.24
N LYS A 24 -12.89 30.35 -9.75
CA LYS A 24 -13.62 31.49 -9.14
C LYS A 24 -13.98 31.25 -7.68
N MET A 25 -14.34 30.00 -7.35
CA MET A 25 -14.69 29.60 -5.99
C MET A 25 -13.44 29.46 -5.11
N TYR A 26 -12.31 29.07 -5.67
CA TYR A 26 -11.00 29.10 -5.00
C TYR A 26 -10.63 30.54 -4.64
N ASP A 27 -10.59 31.47 -5.60
CA ASP A 27 -10.22 32.89 -5.38
C ASP A 27 -11.09 33.50 -4.28
N TYR A 28 -12.41 33.34 -4.39
CA TYR A 28 -13.36 33.82 -3.40
C TYR A 28 -13.08 33.26 -2.00
N ARG A 29 -12.76 31.96 -1.88
CA ARG A 29 -12.48 31.32 -0.60
C ARG A 29 -11.17 31.79 0.01
N ILE A 30 -10.14 31.96 -0.82
CA ILE A 30 -8.83 32.44 -0.39
C ILE A 30 -8.94 33.86 0.18
N GLU A 31 -9.58 34.77 -0.56
CA GLU A 31 -9.73 36.16 -0.15
C GLU A 31 -10.58 36.32 1.12
N ASN A 32 -11.69 35.58 1.23
CA ASN A 32 -12.72 35.84 2.25
C ASN A 32 -12.63 34.95 3.50
N TYR A 33 -12.04 33.75 3.40
CA TYR A 33 -12.07 32.77 4.50
C TYR A 33 -10.68 32.41 5.01
N TYR A 34 -9.71 32.21 4.12
CA TYR A 34 -8.44 31.60 4.50
C TYR A 34 -7.28 32.61 4.58
N LYS A 35 -7.39 33.79 3.94
CA LYS A 35 -6.35 34.83 3.96
C LYS A 35 -4.94 34.29 3.61
N ASN A 36 -4.88 33.36 2.65
CA ASN A 36 -3.67 32.63 2.25
C ASN A 36 -3.07 31.66 3.29
N ASP A 37 -3.75 31.35 4.39
CA ASP A 37 -3.34 30.31 5.36
C ASP A 37 -3.65 28.89 4.82
N ILE A 38 -3.14 28.56 3.63
CA ILE A 38 -3.25 27.25 2.97
C ILE A 38 -1.88 26.75 2.51
N LEU A 39 -1.76 25.45 2.30
CA LEU A 39 -0.46 24.81 2.14
C LEU A 39 0.10 24.81 0.71
N PHE A 40 -0.72 25.01 -0.32
CA PHE A 40 -0.29 24.95 -1.71
C PHE A 40 -0.45 26.31 -2.42
N GLU A 41 0.33 26.48 -3.49
CA GLU A 41 0.34 27.67 -4.35
C GLU A 41 -0.42 27.38 -5.68
N GLU A 42 -0.61 28.39 -6.52
CA GLU A 42 -1.46 28.30 -7.73
C GLU A 42 -0.90 27.35 -8.81
N GLU A 43 0.38 26.99 -8.75
CA GLU A 43 1.04 26.08 -9.69
C GLU A 43 0.45 24.65 -9.67
N VAL A 44 -0.42 24.34 -8.71
CA VAL A 44 -1.16 23.07 -8.68
C VAL A 44 -2.31 23.03 -9.70
N PHE A 45 -2.72 24.16 -10.26
CA PHE A 45 -3.80 24.24 -11.23
C PHE A 45 -3.26 24.01 -12.65
N ASP A 46 -3.73 22.94 -13.28
CA ASP A 46 -3.44 22.63 -14.68
C ASP A 46 -4.66 23.04 -15.52
N GLU A 47 -4.61 24.25 -16.08
CA GLU A 47 -5.71 24.79 -16.88
C GLU A 47 -5.90 24.06 -18.22
N GLU A 48 -4.83 23.50 -18.78
CA GLU A 48 -4.87 22.79 -20.06
C GLU A 48 -5.65 21.48 -19.94
N ASN A 49 -5.41 20.76 -18.84
CA ASN A 49 -6.05 19.46 -18.58
C ASN A 49 -7.24 19.54 -17.63
N TYR A 50 -7.55 20.73 -17.11
CA TYR A 50 -8.62 20.99 -16.14
C TYR A 50 -8.46 20.17 -14.86
N LEU A 51 -7.29 20.27 -14.23
CA LEU A 51 -6.91 19.48 -13.05
C LEU A 51 -6.46 20.37 -11.90
N ILE A 52 -6.65 19.86 -10.69
CA ILE A 52 -5.76 20.17 -9.57
C ILE A 52 -4.79 19.01 -9.48
N ASN A 53 -3.48 19.27 -9.51
CA ASN A 53 -2.43 18.28 -9.35
C ASN A 53 -1.46 18.73 -8.26
N ILE A 54 -1.63 18.17 -7.07
CA ILE A 54 -0.78 18.47 -5.92
C ILE A 54 0.34 17.42 -5.88
N PRO A 55 1.61 17.80 -6.19
CA PRO A 55 2.74 16.91 -5.96
C PRO A 55 2.83 16.57 -4.47
N ARG A 56 3.74 15.67 -4.08
CA ARG A 56 3.91 15.39 -2.64
C ARG A 56 4.45 16.62 -1.91
N LEU A 57 3.53 17.40 -1.37
CA LEU A 57 3.80 18.58 -0.58
C LEU A 57 4.03 18.16 0.86
N ILE A 58 5.10 18.68 1.45
CA ILE A 58 5.45 18.49 2.85
C ILE A 58 5.61 19.87 3.46
N SER A 59 4.88 20.15 4.53
CA SER A 59 4.93 21.44 5.21
C SER A 59 4.98 21.28 6.72
N ILE A 60 5.65 22.21 7.38
CA ILE A 60 5.76 22.30 8.84
C ILE A 60 5.16 23.65 9.22
N GLN A 61 3.86 23.64 9.45
CA GLN A 61 3.06 24.82 9.77
C GLN A 61 2.09 24.47 10.91
N GLU A 62 1.42 25.49 11.44
CA GLU A 62 0.37 25.28 12.42
C GLU A 62 -0.76 24.40 11.85
N GLU A 63 -1.42 23.63 12.72
CA GLU A 63 -2.52 22.74 12.34
C GLU A 63 -3.67 23.46 11.62
N LYS A 64 -3.83 24.76 11.88
CA LYS A 64 -4.78 25.64 11.17
C LYS A 64 -4.58 25.59 9.65
N TRP A 65 -3.33 25.63 9.17
CA TRP A 65 -3.02 25.61 7.73
C TRP A 65 -3.45 24.30 7.08
N PHE A 66 -3.20 23.17 7.75
CA PHE A 66 -3.70 21.87 7.31
C PHE A 66 -5.23 21.86 7.24
N THR A 67 -5.88 22.31 8.31
CA THR A 67 -7.34 22.31 8.40
C THR A 67 -7.99 23.19 7.32
N ASN A 68 -7.48 24.39 7.12
CA ASN A 68 -7.93 25.30 6.06
C ASN A 68 -7.75 24.68 4.67
N THR A 69 -6.58 24.07 4.42
CA THR A 69 -6.27 23.41 3.14
C THR A 69 -7.24 22.26 2.87
N ILE A 70 -7.52 21.42 3.86
CA ILE A 70 -8.48 20.31 3.72
C ILE A 70 -9.89 20.84 3.43
N LEU A 71 -10.38 21.82 4.19
CA LEU A 71 -11.72 22.38 3.99
C LEU A 71 -11.87 23.03 2.61
N LEU A 72 -10.83 23.73 2.15
CA LEU A 72 -10.79 24.28 0.81
C LEU A 72 -10.87 23.16 -0.23
N LEU A 73 -10.00 22.16 -0.16
CA LEU A 73 -9.96 21.07 -1.13
C LEU A 73 -11.25 20.23 -1.15
N GLU A 74 -11.88 19.98 -0.01
CA GLU A 74 -13.20 19.33 0.09
C GLU A 74 -14.27 20.16 -0.62
N TYR A 75 -14.24 21.49 -0.44
CA TYR A 75 -15.15 22.38 -1.13
C TYR A 75 -14.93 22.38 -2.65
N LEU A 76 -13.67 22.45 -3.10
CA LEU A 76 -13.34 22.42 -4.54
C LEU A 76 -13.67 21.05 -5.17
N ALA A 77 -13.56 19.95 -4.42
CA ALA A 77 -13.87 18.61 -4.90
C ALA A 77 -15.35 18.43 -5.31
N GLN A 78 -16.26 19.30 -4.84
CA GLN A 78 -17.67 19.30 -5.28
C GLN A 78 -17.82 19.61 -6.78
N PHE A 79 -16.85 20.30 -7.38
CA PHE A 79 -16.84 20.61 -8.80
C PHE A 79 -16.11 19.54 -9.63
N ALA A 80 -15.37 18.64 -9.00
CA ALA A 80 -14.63 17.58 -9.68
C ALA A 80 -15.56 16.44 -10.13
N ILE A 81 -15.07 15.61 -11.05
CA ILE A 81 -15.73 14.42 -11.59
C ILE A 81 -14.98 13.13 -11.27
N SER A 82 -13.68 13.22 -10.97
CA SER A 82 -12.79 12.09 -10.68
C SER A 82 -11.57 12.60 -9.91
N GLY A 83 -10.76 11.66 -9.42
CA GLY A 83 -9.52 11.91 -8.70
C GLY A 83 -9.65 11.67 -7.20
N SER A 84 -8.52 11.81 -6.51
CA SER A 84 -8.46 11.82 -5.06
C SER A 84 -7.26 12.62 -4.56
N ILE A 85 -7.45 13.35 -3.46
CA ILE A 85 -6.35 14.00 -2.72
C ILE A 85 -6.31 13.42 -1.31
N GLY A 86 -5.11 13.01 -0.89
CA GLY A 86 -4.85 12.59 0.49
C GLY A 86 -4.16 13.69 1.29
N GLY A 87 -4.58 13.83 2.53
CA GLY A 87 -3.93 14.71 3.50
C GLY A 87 -3.60 13.97 4.79
N TRP A 88 -2.35 14.08 5.24
CA TRP A 88 -1.86 13.49 6.49
C TRP A 88 -1.29 14.58 7.39
N LEU A 89 -1.85 14.73 8.59
CA LEU A 89 -1.23 15.46 9.67
C LEU A 89 -0.48 14.47 10.56
N VAL A 90 0.82 14.70 10.73
CA VAL A 90 1.75 13.75 11.34
C VAL A 90 2.48 14.42 12.49
N HIS A 91 2.66 13.68 13.59
CA HIS A 91 3.49 14.10 14.71
C HIS A 91 4.24 12.88 15.25
N GLU A 92 5.57 13.01 15.40
CA GLU A 92 6.43 11.95 15.93
C GLU A 92 6.24 10.59 15.25
N GLY A 93 6.11 10.61 13.91
CA GLY A 93 5.94 9.41 13.11
C GLY A 93 4.55 8.76 13.17
N LYS A 94 3.59 9.37 13.87
CA LYS A 94 2.20 8.92 13.93
C LYS A 94 1.29 9.83 13.12
N ILE A 95 0.29 9.22 12.46
CA ILE A 95 -0.79 9.96 11.81
C ILE A 95 -1.74 10.43 12.92
N LEU A 96 -1.86 11.75 13.10
CA LEU A 96 -2.87 12.35 13.97
C LEU A 96 -4.21 12.46 13.25
N ARG A 97 -4.19 12.85 11.98
CA ARG A 97 -5.37 12.97 11.13
C ARG A 97 -5.03 12.54 9.71
N TYR A 98 -5.90 11.72 9.13
CA TYR A 98 -5.87 11.37 7.72
C TYR A 98 -7.20 11.74 7.08
N VAL A 99 -7.15 12.41 5.94
CA VAL A 99 -8.33 12.75 5.14
C VAL A 99 -8.08 12.27 3.71
N ARG A 100 -9.09 11.66 3.11
CA ARG A 100 -9.12 11.33 1.70
C ARG A 100 -10.29 12.09 1.08
N ILE A 101 -9.97 12.98 0.16
CA ILE A 101 -10.92 13.83 -0.54
C ILE A 101 -11.17 13.19 -1.90
N GLU A 102 -12.42 12.81 -2.16
CA GLU A 102 -12.90 12.33 -3.46
C GLU A 102 -14.16 13.11 -3.85
N PRO A 103 -14.49 13.22 -5.15
CA PRO A 103 -15.74 13.85 -5.56
C PRO A 103 -16.95 13.04 -5.09
N GLU A 104 -17.93 13.72 -4.46
CA GLU A 104 -19.18 13.10 -3.96
C GLU A 104 -20.45 13.76 -4.52
N SER A 105 -20.30 14.62 -5.54
CA SER A 105 -21.41 15.38 -6.12
C SER A 105 -22.48 14.52 -6.82
N GLU A 106 -23.66 15.09 -7.04
CA GLU A 106 -24.78 14.50 -7.80
C GLU A 106 -24.51 14.34 -9.31
N LYS A 107 -23.30 14.68 -9.78
CA LYS A 107 -22.93 14.50 -11.18
C LYS A 107 -23.01 13.03 -11.57
N GLY A 108 -23.63 12.74 -12.72
CA GLY A 108 -23.89 11.36 -13.15
C GLY A 108 -22.65 10.46 -13.15
N VAL A 109 -21.51 10.96 -13.65
CA VAL A 109 -20.25 10.17 -13.67
C VAL A 109 -19.73 9.86 -12.27
N VAL A 110 -19.88 10.78 -11.31
CA VAL A 110 -19.48 10.60 -9.91
C VAL A 110 -20.34 9.53 -9.26
N GLN A 111 -21.67 9.64 -9.38
CA GLN A 111 -22.60 8.66 -8.82
C GLN A 111 -22.43 7.27 -9.45
N MET A 112 -22.15 7.20 -10.75
CA MET A 112 -21.81 5.94 -11.43
C MET A 112 -20.52 5.33 -10.87
N TYR A 113 -19.48 6.13 -10.64
CA TYR A 113 -18.22 5.66 -10.07
C TYR A 113 -18.38 5.20 -8.62
N LEU A 114 -19.08 5.95 -7.78
CA LEU A 114 -19.37 5.56 -6.39
C LEU A 114 -20.11 4.22 -6.33
N ARG A 115 -21.11 4.02 -7.21
CA ARG A 115 -21.80 2.73 -7.34
C ARG A 115 -20.86 1.61 -7.78
N GLY A 116 -20.04 1.84 -8.82
CA GLY A 116 -19.08 0.84 -9.30
C GLY A 116 -18.03 0.47 -8.26
N GLN A 117 -17.54 1.46 -7.50
CA GLN A 117 -16.61 1.27 -6.39
C GLN A 117 -17.23 0.42 -5.28
N LYS A 118 -18.48 0.69 -4.91
CA LYS A 118 -19.20 -0.10 -3.90
C LYS A 118 -19.34 -1.56 -4.34
N LEU A 119 -19.80 -1.80 -5.57
CA LEU A 119 -19.94 -3.15 -6.13
C LEU A 119 -18.60 -3.89 -6.17
N ALA A 120 -17.51 -3.20 -6.52
CA ALA A 120 -16.17 -3.77 -6.55
C ALA A 120 -15.65 -4.20 -5.16
N ALA A 121 -16.24 -3.70 -4.08
CA ALA A 121 -15.90 -4.08 -2.71
C ALA A 121 -16.77 -5.25 -2.19
N GLU A 122 -17.86 -5.60 -2.88
CA GLU A 122 -18.77 -6.67 -2.49
C GLU A 122 -18.37 -8.00 -3.14
N VAL A 123 -18.25 -9.06 -2.32
CA VAL A 123 -17.92 -10.41 -2.81
C VAL A 123 -19.08 -10.97 -3.63
N GLY A 124 -18.80 -11.55 -4.79
CA GLY A 124 -19.82 -12.14 -5.67
C GLY A 124 -20.53 -11.13 -6.58
N LYS A 125 -20.10 -9.87 -6.58
CA LYS A 125 -20.64 -8.78 -7.41
C LYS A 125 -19.69 -8.34 -8.52
N GLU A 126 -18.72 -9.19 -8.87
CA GLU A 126 -17.63 -8.84 -9.76
C GLU A 126 -18.13 -8.41 -11.16
N GLN A 127 -19.07 -9.14 -11.75
CA GLN A 127 -19.65 -8.79 -13.05
C GLN A 127 -20.44 -7.48 -13.00
N GLU A 128 -21.27 -7.28 -11.97
CA GLU A 128 -22.02 -6.03 -11.77
C GLU A 128 -21.07 -4.83 -11.58
N ALA A 129 -19.94 -5.04 -10.89
CA ALA A 129 -18.91 -4.04 -10.71
C ALA A 129 -18.24 -3.68 -12.04
N VAL A 130 -17.87 -4.67 -12.86
CA VAL A 130 -17.30 -4.44 -14.20
C VAL A 130 -18.26 -3.64 -15.08
N GLU A 131 -19.54 -4.02 -15.12
CA GLU A 131 -20.56 -3.30 -15.91
C GLU A 131 -20.74 -1.86 -15.43
N ALA A 132 -20.80 -1.63 -14.12
CA ALA A 132 -20.91 -0.29 -13.56
C ALA A 132 -19.68 0.57 -13.90
N LEU A 133 -18.48 0.01 -13.79
CA LEU A 133 -17.23 0.72 -14.09
C LEU A 133 -17.03 0.95 -15.60
N ASN A 134 -17.53 0.05 -16.46
CA ASN A 134 -17.58 0.27 -17.91
C ASN A 134 -18.37 1.53 -18.26
N LYS A 135 -19.54 1.73 -17.64
CA LYS A 135 -20.36 2.94 -17.86
C LYS A 135 -19.64 4.21 -17.44
N VAL A 136 -18.83 4.17 -16.37
CA VAL A 136 -18.00 5.31 -15.97
C VAL A 136 -16.98 5.64 -17.05
N ILE A 137 -16.28 4.62 -17.56
CA ILE A 137 -15.24 4.75 -18.58
C ILE A 137 -15.83 5.21 -19.93
N GLU A 138 -17.03 4.74 -20.30
CA GLU A 138 -17.73 5.21 -21.50
C GLU A 138 -18.11 6.69 -21.41
N LYS A 139 -18.40 7.20 -20.21
CA LYS A 139 -18.73 8.61 -19.97
C LYS A 139 -17.50 9.50 -19.79
N HIS A 140 -16.42 8.95 -19.23
CA HIS A 140 -15.14 9.62 -19.04
C HIS A 140 -13.99 8.62 -19.22
N ASP A 141 -13.46 8.56 -20.43
CA ASP A 141 -12.48 7.56 -20.86
C ASP A 141 -11.09 7.71 -20.21
N LYS A 142 -10.85 8.85 -19.54
CA LYS A 142 -9.65 9.16 -18.75
C LYS A 142 -9.83 8.95 -17.24
N HIS A 143 -10.93 8.33 -16.80
CA HIS A 143 -11.20 8.13 -15.36
C HIS A 143 -10.24 7.09 -14.71
N ALA A 144 -9.06 7.51 -14.30
CA ALA A 144 -7.99 6.62 -13.81
C ALA A 144 -8.44 5.65 -12.71
N GLN A 145 -9.19 6.12 -11.70
CA GLN A 145 -9.68 5.26 -10.62
C GLN A 145 -10.71 4.22 -11.07
N ALA A 146 -11.48 4.47 -12.15
CA ALA A 146 -12.43 3.50 -12.66
C ALA A 146 -11.70 2.31 -13.29
N TYR A 147 -10.64 2.60 -14.06
CA TYR A 147 -9.73 1.57 -14.54
C TYR A 147 -9.04 0.84 -13.38
N GLU A 148 -8.55 1.55 -12.36
CA GLU A 148 -7.92 0.88 -11.20
C GLU A 148 -8.88 -0.12 -10.52
N ARG A 149 -10.13 0.29 -10.29
CA ARG A 149 -11.14 -0.56 -9.68
C ARG A 149 -11.52 -1.71 -10.59
N ARG A 150 -11.71 -1.47 -11.90
CA ARG A 150 -12.07 -2.52 -12.85
C ARG A 150 -10.93 -3.54 -13.00
N GLY A 151 -9.69 -3.06 -13.03
CA GLY A 151 -8.50 -3.92 -13.05
C GLY A 151 -8.39 -4.79 -11.81
N PHE A 152 -8.72 -4.27 -10.63
CA PHE A 152 -8.78 -5.06 -9.40
C PHE A 152 -9.86 -6.16 -9.47
N VAL A 153 -11.04 -5.83 -9.98
CA VAL A 153 -12.13 -6.81 -10.16
C VAL A 153 -11.74 -7.87 -11.19
N ASN A 154 -11.16 -7.49 -12.33
CA ASN A 154 -10.64 -8.42 -13.34
C ASN A 154 -9.57 -9.35 -12.74
N TYR A 155 -8.68 -8.82 -11.89
CA TYR A 155 -7.70 -9.61 -11.16
C TYR A 155 -8.34 -10.64 -10.21
N ILE A 156 -9.43 -10.29 -9.52
CA ILE A 156 -10.21 -11.24 -8.70
C ILE A 156 -10.83 -12.33 -9.57
N MET A 157 -11.42 -11.94 -10.70
CA MET A 157 -12.00 -12.84 -11.70
C MET A 157 -10.98 -13.70 -12.45
N LYS A 158 -9.69 -13.52 -12.14
CA LYS A 158 -8.54 -14.18 -12.77
C LYS A 158 -8.29 -13.77 -14.24
N ASP A 159 -8.94 -12.73 -14.73
CA ASP A 159 -8.61 -12.12 -16.02
C ASP A 159 -7.37 -11.23 -15.87
N MET A 160 -6.20 -11.87 -15.97
CA MET A 160 -4.91 -11.17 -15.86
C MET A 160 -4.67 -10.19 -17.02
N ALA A 161 -5.22 -10.46 -18.21
CA ALA A 161 -5.01 -9.61 -19.37
C ALA A 161 -5.82 -8.31 -19.25
N GLY A 162 -7.12 -8.43 -18.90
CA GLY A 162 -7.97 -7.28 -18.61
C GLY A 162 -7.46 -6.46 -17.42
N ALA A 163 -7.01 -7.13 -16.35
CA ALA A 163 -6.41 -6.46 -15.21
C ALA A 163 -5.17 -5.64 -15.58
N LEU A 164 -4.25 -6.21 -16.36
CA LEU A 164 -3.03 -5.53 -16.79
C LEU A 164 -3.35 -4.33 -17.70
N TYR A 165 -4.29 -4.50 -18.64
CA TYR A 165 -4.76 -3.42 -19.50
C TYR A 165 -5.28 -2.24 -18.66
N ASP A 166 -6.12 -2.54 -17.68
CA ASP A 166 -6.73 -1.53 -16.82
C ASP A 166 -5.72 -0.82 -15.92
N PHE A 167 -4.79 -1.55 -15.29
CA PHE A 167 -3.74 -0.90 -14.50
C PHE A 167 -2.81 -0.03 -15.35
N ASN A 168 -2.52 -0.45 -16.59
CA ASN A 168 -1.74 0.37 -17.53
C ASN A 168 -2.48 1.67 -17.89
N LYS A 169 -3.79 1.59 -18.18
CA LYS A 169 -4.62 2.78 -18.44
C LYS A 169 -4.68 3.71 -17.23
N CYS A 170 -4.93 3.17 -16.03
CA CYS A 170 -4.90 3.95 -14.79
C CYS A 170 -3.58 4.71 -14.63
N ILE A 171 -2.44 4.03 -14.75
CA ILE A 171 -1.10 4.64 -14.61
C ILE A 171 -0.84 5.69 -15.69
N SER A 172 -1.32 5.48 -16.92
CA SER A 172 -1.14 6.45 -18.01
C SER A 172 -1.92 7.75 -17.79
N TYR A 173 -3.09 7.66 -17.14
CA TYR A 173 -3.93 8.83 -16.85
C TYR A 173 -3.54 9.50 -15.54
N ASP A 174 -3.27 8.71 -14.49
CA ASP A 174 -2.80 9.19 -13.20
C ASP A 174 -1.65 8.31 -12.67
N PRO A 175 -0.39 8.74 -12.90
CA PRO A 175 0.79 8.00 -12.44
C PRO A 175 1.03 8.15 -10.93
N SER A 176 0.18 8.86 -10.19
CA SER A 176 0.33 9.08 -8.75
C SER A 176 -0.33 7.98 -7.89
N ILE A 177 -1.19 7.14 -8.48
CA ILE A 177 -1.98 6.13 -7.76
C ILE A 177 -1.13 4.90 -7.39
N PRO A 178 -0.73 4.71 -6.12
CA PRO A 178 0.16 3.61 -5.74
C PRO A 178 -0.50 2.23 -5.86
N THR A 179 -1.83 2.17 -5.72
CA THR A 179 -2.58 0.90 -5.78
C THR A 179 -2.55 0.27 -7.18
N ALA A 180 -2.55 1.07 -8.25
CA ALA A 180 -2.46 0.57 -9.62
C ALA A 180 -1.13 -0.17 -9.86
N TYR A 181 0.00 0.41 -9.44
CA TYR A 181 1.30 -0.25 -9.51
C TYR A 181 1.34 -1.51 -8.64
N TYR A 182 0.77 -1.46 -7.44
CA TYR A 182 0.76 -2.61 -6.54
C TYR A 182 -0.02 -3.79 -7.13
N TRP A 183 -1.19 -3.52 -7.72
CA TRP A 183 -1.99 -4.57 -8.33
C TRP A 183 -1.41 -5.05 -9.66
N ARG A 184 -0.77 -4.16 -10.44
CA ARG A 184 0.02 -4.58 -11.61
C ARG A 184 1.16 -5.51 -11.21
N ALA A 185 1.89 -5.21 -10.13
CA ALA A 185 2.88 -6.13 -9.58
C ALA A 185 2.25 -7.48 -9.20
N ARG A 186 1.05 -7.48 -8.60
CA ARG A 186 0.34 -8.73 -8.25
C ARG A 186 -0.03 -9.56 -9.49
N VAL A 187 -0.34 -8.94 -10.63
CA VAL A 187 -0.53 -9.65 -11.90
C VAL A 187 0.77 -10.31 -12.34
N HIS A 188 1.88 -9.56 -12.39
CA HIS A 188 3.21 -10.09 -12.74
C HIS A 188 3.65 -11.23 -11.81
N MET A 189 3.46 -11.07 -10.49
CA MET A 189 3.72 -12.14 -9.50
C MET A 189 2.92 -13.42 -9.76
N ARG A 190 1.68 -13.33 -10.27
CA ARG A 190 0.88 -14.52 -10.62
C ARG A 190 1.37 -15.19 -11.89
N ARG A 191 2.05 -14.45 -12.76
CA ARG A 191 2.70 -14.94 -13.98
C ARG A 191 4.16 -15.35 -13.75
N GLU A 192 4.65 -15.21 -12.52
CA GLU A 192 6.05 -15.46 -12.14
C GLU A 192 7.06 -14.53 -12.85
N GLU A 193 6.58 -13.36 -13.29
CA GLU A 193 7.35 -12.25 -13.86
C GLU A 193 7.91 -11.41 -12.69
N TRP A 194 8.95 -11.94 -12.02
CA TRP A 194 9.41 -11.40 -10.74
C TRP A 194 10.11 -10.05 -10.83
N ASP A 195 10.90 -9.82 -11.88
CA ASP A 195 11.62 -8.56 -12.10
C ASP A 195 10.62 -7.41 -12.35
N GLU A 196 9.63 -7.63 -13.23
CA GLU A 196 8.56 -6.68 -13.51
C GLU A 196 7.71 -6.42 -12.26
N ALA A 197 7.47 -7.44 -11.44
CA ALA A 197 6.79 -7.25 -10.17
C ALA A 197 7.60 -6.35 -9.21
N ILE A 198 8.92 -6.53 -9.13
CA ILE A 198 9.81 -5.71 -8.29
C ILE A 198 9.79 -4.25 -8.74
N GLU A 199 9.92 -3.98 -10.03
CA GLU A 199 9.86 -2.61 -10.57
C GLU A 199 8.55 -1.90 -10.20
N ASN A 200 7.43 -2.62 -10.34
CA ASN A 200 6.12 -2.10 -9.96
C ASN A 200 5.98 -1.84 -8.46
N LEU A 201 6.53 -2.72 -7.61
CA LEU A 201 6.52 -2.52 -6.17
C LEU A 201 7.44 -1.37 -5.73
N VAL A 202 8.55 -1.14 -6.43
CA VAL A 202 9.37 0.07 -6.26
C VAL A 202 8.52 1.31 -6.54
N MET A 203 7.79 1.32 -7.66
CA MET A 203 6.88 2.42 -7.99
C MET A 203 5.76 2.59 -6.95
N THR A 204 5.18 1.51 -6.42
CA THR A 204 4.23 1.60 -5.30
C THR A 204 4.82 2.34 -4.10
N THR A 205 6.04 1.99 -3.67
CA THR A 205 6.69 2.66 -2.53
C THR A 205 7.08 4.10 -2.83
N LYS A 206 7.46 4.40 -4.07
CA LYS A 206 7.77 5.77 -4.52
C LYS A 206 6.54 6.67 -4.47
N LYS A 207 5.38 6.15 -4.89
CA LYS A 207 4.12 6.91 -4.98
C LYS A 207 3.33 6.96 -3.67
N ALA A 208 3.45 5.95 -2.80
CA ALA A 208 2.82 5.91 -1.48
C ALA A 208 3.56 6.74 -0.42
N ILE A 209 2.86 7.09 0.66
CA ILE A 209 3.46 7.66 1.87
C ILE A 209 3.91 6.52 2.79
N ALA A 210 5.09 6.65 3.41
CA ALA A 210 5.64 5.62 4.31
C ALA A 210 4.79 5.34 5.56
N LEU A 211 3.75 6.13 5.83
CA LEU A 211 2.78 5.90 6.90
C LEU A 211 1.58 5.07 6.44
N GLN A 212 1.36 4.93 5.12
CA GLN A 212 0.27 4.15 4.59
C GLN A 212 0.58 2.65 4.65
N PRO A 213 -0.43 1.79 4.90
CA PRO A 213 -0.23 0.35 4.91
C PRO A 213 0.29 -0.23 3.59
N ILE A 214 -0.10 0.35 2.45
CA ILE A 214 0.33 -0.15 1.13
C ILE A 214 1.85 -0.06 0.93
N TYR A 215 2.52 0.91 1.55
CA TYR A 215 3.97 1.07 1.47
C TYR A 215 4.68 -0.17 2.04
N TRP A 216 4.30 -0.59 3.24
CA TRP A 216 4.89 -1.74 3.93
C TRP A 216 4.44 -3.07 3.33
N LYS A 217 3.19 -3.13 2.86
CA LYS A 217 2.68 -4.26 2.08
C LYS A 217 3.52 -4.47 0.81
N ALA A 218 3.89 -3.39 0.12
CA ALA A 218 4.73 -3.47 -1.07
C ALA A 218 6.14 -3.96 -0.74
N ARG A 219 6.80 -3.44 0.32
CA ARG A 219 8.12 -3.93 0.77
C ARG A 219 8.12 -5.42 1.07
N ARG A 220 7.14 -5.90 1.84
CA ARG A 220 7.00 -7.35 2.11
C ARG A 220 6.82 -8.17 0.84
N ARG A 221 6.09 -7.66 -0.16
CA ARG A 221 5.94 -8.32 -1.47
C ARG A 221 7.23 -8.26 -2.30
N LYS A 222 8.05 -7.21 -2.18
CA LYS A 222 9.37 -7.15 -2.81
C LYS A 222 10.27 -8.24 -2.26
N ALA A 223 10.34 -8.38 -0.93
CA ALA A 223 11.08 -9.46 -0.29
C ALA A 223 10.67 -10.84 -0.85
N TYR A 224 9.38 -11.10 -0.98
CA TYR A 224 8.89 -12.33 -1.59
C TYR A 224 9.40 -12.54 -3.03
N CYS A 225 9.41 -11.49 -3.86
CA CYS A 225 9.91 -11.59 -5.23
C CYS A 225 11.43 -11.83 -5.27
N PHE A 226 12.20 -11.14 -4.43
CA PHE A 226 13.64 -11.38 -4.29
C PHE A 226 13.95 -12.82 -3.85
N LEU A 227 13.16 -13.39 -2.93
CA LEU A 227 13.30 -14.80 -2.54
C LEU A 227 13.00 -15.76 -3.69
N LYS A 228 12.07 -15.43 -4.59
CA LYS A 228 11.82 -16.23 -5.81
C LYS A 228 13.00 -16.20 -6.77
N LEU A 229 13.74 -15.09 -6.81
CA LEU A 229 14.97 -14.93 -7.57
C LEU A 229 16.22 -15.42 -6.82
N LYS A 230 16.08 -15.93 -5.58
CA LYS A 230 17.19 -16.29 -4.67
C LYS A 230 18.14 -15.11 -4.37
N ASP A 231 17.67 -13.89 -4.51
CA ASP A 231 18.36 -12.68 -4.10
C ASP A 231 18.15 -12.46 -2.60
N TYR A 232 18.89 -13.23 -1.80
CA TYR A 232 18.72 -13.24 -0.35
C TYR A 232 19.14 -11.93 0.31
N GLU A 233 20.12 -11.20 -0.25
CA GLU A 233 20.57 -9.92 0.32
C GLU A 233 19.49 -8.83 0.20
N ASN A 234 18.89 -8.66 -0.98
CA ASN A 234 17.80 -7.69 -1.13
C ASN A 234 16.52 -8.14 -0.41
N ALA A 235 16.25 -9.44 -0.33
CA ALA A 235 15.16 -9.97 0.49
C ALA A 235 15.36 -9.63 1.98
N ALA A 236 16.57 -9.84 2.51
CA ALA A 236 16.92 -9.53 3.90
C ALA A 236 16.75 -8.05 4.20
N LEU A 237 17.19 -7.15 3.30
CA LEU A 237 17.03 -5.71 3.46
C LEU A 237 15.54 -5.30 3.59
N GLU A 238 14.69 -5.78 2.69
CA GLU A 238 13.25 -5.44 2.71
C GLU A 238 12.53 -6.00 3.94
N LEU A 239 12.88 -7.22 4.35
CA LEU A 239 12.32 -7.86 5.56
C LEU A 239 12.78 -7.15 6.83
N ARG A 240 14.06 -6.80 6.94
CA ARG A 240 14.62 -6.02 8.05
C ARG A 240 13.87 -4.71 8.24
N LEU A 241 13.68 -3.96 7.16
CA LEU A 241 12.95 -2.69 7.23
C LEU A 241 11.50 -2.90 7.68
N PHE A 242 10.85 -3.96 7.21
CA PHE A 242 9.48 -4.30 7.60
C PHE A 242 9.36 -4.70 9.08
N THR A 243 10.29 -5.51 9.59
CA THR A 243 10.27 -6.04 10.96
C THR A 243 10.73 -5.03 12.01
N LEU A 244 11.61 -4.08 11.64
CA LEU A 244 12.01 -2.97 12.52
C LEU A 244 10.88 -1.98 12.78
N ARG A 245 9.84 -1.96 11.95
CA ARG A 245 8.73 -1.03 12.10
C ARG A 245 7.77 -1.50 13.21
N LYS A 246 7.45 -0.57 14.11
CA LYS A 246 6.31 -0.74 15.02
C LYS A 246 5.00 -0.47 14.27
N TYR A 247 4.11 -1.46 14.26
CA TYR A 247 2.76 -1.35 13.69
C TYR A 247 1.74 -1.12 14.80
N GLU A 248 0.85 -0.17 14.60
CA GLU A 248 -0.32 0.02 15.47
C GLU A 248 -1.29 -1.17 15.34
N ALA A 249 -2.13 -1.38 16.35
CA ALA A 249 -2.98 -2.57 16.47
C ALA A 249 -3.94 -2.77 15.27
N ASP A 250 -4.43 -1.67 14.69
CA ASP A 250 -5.34 -1.63 13.55
C ASP A 250 -4.63 -1.71 12.19
N ASN A 251 -3.29 -1.66 12.16
CA ASN A 251 -2.55 -1.70 10.91
C ASN A 251 -2.63 -3.10 10.30
N PRO A 252 -3.12 -3.25 9.05
CA PRO A 252 -3.30 -4.57 8.44
C PRO A 252 -1.98 -5.30 8.15
N ASN A 253 -0.83 -4.62 8.25
CA ASN A 253 0.47 -5.27 8.12
C ASN A 253 0.93 -5.98 9.40
N ARG A 254 0.34 -5.65 10.57
CA ARG A 254 0.70 -6.24 11.86
C ARG A 254 0.54 -7.77 11.87
N THR A 255 -0.53 -8.28 11.24
CA THR A 255 -0.80 -9.73 11.16
C THR A 255 0.25 -10.53 10.36
N TYR A 256 1.13 -9.85 9.61
CA TYR A 256 2.21 -10.48 8.85
C TYR A 256 3.57 -10.38 9.55
N LEU A 257 3.65 -9.88 10.78
CA LEU A 257 4.92 -9.57 11.42
C LEU A 257 5.72 -10.83 11.76
N ARG A 258 5.10 -11.85 12.33
CA ARG A 258 5.72 -13.17 12.57
C ARG A 258 6.06 -13.92 11.30
N GLU A 259 5.23 -13.80 10.26
CA GLU A 259 5.59 -14.31 8.94
C GLU A 259 6.85 -13.65 8.41
N ALA A 260 6.94 -12.33 8.56
CA ALA A 260 8.11 -11.56 8.15
C ALA A 260 9.34 -11.94 8.98
N PHE A 261 9.24 -12.07 10.31
CA PHE A 261 10.34 -12.54 11.16
C PHE A 261 10.81 -13.95 10.79
N ALA A 262 9.89 -14.90 10.62
CA ALA A 262 10.23 -16.26 10.21
C ALA A 262 10.92 -16.28 8.83
N THR A 263 10.40 -15.50 7.89
CA THR A 263 10.99 -15.40 6.54
C THR A 263 12.36 -14.70 6.59
N TYR A 264 12.50 -13.68 7.44
CA TYR A 264 13.75 -12.96 7.63
C TYR A 264 14.83 -13.85 8.22
N ALA A 265 14.51 -14.59 9.29
CA ALA A 265 15.42 -15.55 9.89
C ALA A 265 15.84 -16.64 8.90
N ASP A 266 14.91 -17.21 8.14
CA ASP A 266 15.22 -18.19 7.10
C ASP A 266 16.15 -17.60 6.02
N THR A 267 15.88 -16.36 5.60
CA THR A 267 16.74 -15.62 4.65
C THR A 267 18.15 -15.42 5.20
N LEU A 268 18.27 -15.04 6.48
CA LEU A 268 19.56 -14.84 7.16
C LEU A 268 20.34 -16.14 7.32
N ILE A 269 19.67 -17.28 7.56
CA ILE A 269 20.32 -18.60 7.58
C ILE A 269 20.93 -18.94 6.20
N HIS A 270 20.25 -18.60 5.09
CA HIS A 270 20.80 -18.77 3.74
C HIS A 270 22.01 -17.85 3.49
N LEU A 271 22.06 -16.70 4.15
CA LEU A 271 23.20 -15.77 4.12
C LEU A 271 24.28 -16.11 5.16
N GLU A 272 24.13 -17.20 5.90
CA GLU A 272 25.04 -17.62 6.99
C GLU A 272 25.17 -16.60 8.13
N LYS A 273 24.17 -15.71 8.29
CA LYS A 273 24.06 -14.71 9.37
C LYS A 273 23.26 -15.29 10.53
N TYR A 274 23.81 -16.29 11.21
CA TYR A 274 23.06 -17.12 12.16
C TYR A 274 22.66 -16.39 13.43
N GLU A 275 23.50 -15.52 13.97
CA GLU A 275 23.22 -14.72 15.17
C GLU A 275 22.04 -13.77 14.92
N GLU A 276 22.06 -13.04 13.80
CA GLU A 276 20.95 -12.17 13.38
C GLU A 276 19.67 -12.99 13.15
N ALA A 277 19.79 -14.23 12.63
CA ALA A 277 18.65 -15.10 12.45
C ALA A 277 18.02 -15.49 13.80
N LEU A 278 18.82 -15.75 14.83
CA LEU A 278 18.32 -16.03 16.18
C LEU A 278 17.56 -14.84 16.77
N GLU A 279 18.12 -13.63 16.65
CA GLU A 279 17.45 -12.40 17.10
C GLU A 279 16.09 -12.19 16.41
N ALA A 280 16.03 -12.43 15.09
CA ALA A 280 14.80 -12.35 14.32
C ALA A 280 13.78 -13.41 14.77
N VAL A 281 14.23 -14.64 15.05
CA VAL A 281 13.35 -15.71 15.54
C VAL A 281 12.80 -15.38 16.92
N ASP A 282 13.65 -14.95 17.85
CA ASP A 282 13.23 -14.64 19.22
C ASP A 282 12.27 -13.44 19.24
N SER A 283 12.49 -12.44 18.39
CA SER A 283 11.54 -11.35 18.15
C SER A 283 10.19 -11.85 17.64
N GLY A 284 10.18 -12.80 16.71
CA GLY A 284 8.95 -13.42 16.20
C GLY A 284 8.22 -14.29 17.23
N LEU A 285 8.96 -14.96 18.12
CA LEU A 285 8.41 -15.79 19.21
C LEU A 285 7.84 -14.96 20.35
N ALA A 286 8.27 -13.71 20.52
CA ALA A 286 7.75 -12.79 21.52
C ALA A 286 6.38 -12.18 21.16
N LEU A 287 5.89 -12.39 19.94
CA LEU A 287 4.57 -11.93 19.48
C LEU A 287 3.45 -12.82 20.03
N GLU A 288 2.32 -12.23 20.42
CA GLU A 288 1.19 -12.95 21.02
C GLU A 288 0.51 -13.90 20.02
N GLU A 289 0.15 -15.11 20.44
CA GLU A 289 -0.29 -16.21 19.54
C GLU A 289 -1.60 -15.92 18.78
N GLN A 290 -2.48 -15.09 19.34
CA GLN A 290 -3.80 -14.79 18.76
C GLN A 290 -3.76 -13.86 17.54
N GLU A 291 -2.59 -13.29 17.21
CA GLU A 291 -2.51 -12.19 16.24
C GLU A 291 -2.24 -12.64 14.80
N GLU A 292 -1.85 -13.90 14.53
CA GLU A 292 -1.07 -14.20 13.31
C GLU A 292 -1.25 -15.60 12.67
N PHE A 293 -1.07 -15.64 11.35
CA PHE A 293 -1.23 -16.82 10.48
C PHE A 293 -0.08 -17.86 10.58
N VAL A 294 1.03 -17.53 11.25
CA VAL A 294 2.25 -18.38 11.23
C VAL A 294 2.39 -19.18 12.53
N PRO A 295 2.41 -20.53 12.44
CA PRO A 295 2.59 -21.37 13.60
C PRO A 295 3.95 -21.17 14.29
N VAL A 296 3.95 -21.11 15.62
CA VAL A 296 5.16 -21.03 16.48
C VAL A 296 6.19 -22.11 16.14
N GLN A 297 5.72 -23.29 15.71
CA GLN A 297 6.58 -24.41 15.33
C GLN A 297 7.55 -24.09 14.17
N LYS A 298 7.20 -23.17 13.25
CA LYS A 298 8.08 -22.76 12.15
C LYS A 298 9.29 -22.00 12.70
N LEU A 299 9.04 -21.04 13.58
CA LEU A 299 10.09 -20.28 14.26
C LEU A 299 11.01 -21.17 15.09
N LEU A 300 10.45 -22.10 15.88
CA LEU A 300 11.25 -23.08 16.63
C LEU A 300 12.10 -23.95 15.70
N THR A 301 11.57 -24.33 14.54
CA THR A 301 12.33 -25.11 13.55
C THR A 301 13.55 -24.32 13.07
N LEU A 302 13.37 -23.04 12.71
CA LEU A 302 14.43 -22.12 12.28
C LEU A 302 15.45 -21.84 13.39
N ARG A 303 15.00 -21.63 14.64
CA ARG A 303 15.92 -21.45 15.78
C ARG A 303 16.85 -22.65 15.96
N GLY A 304 16.28 -23.85 15.87
CA GLY A 304 17.05 -25.09 15.95
C GLY A 304 18.07 -25.22 14.81
N MET A 305 17.71 -24.78 13.59
CA MET A 305 18.66 -24.75 12.47
C MET A 305 19.82 -23.78 12.70
N ALA A 306 19.53 -22.54 13.10
CA ALA A 306 20.55 -21.52 13.34
C ALA A 306 21.52 -21.96 14.45
N ARG A 307 21.01 -22.43 15.60
CA ARG A 307 21.85 -22.99 16.68
C ARG A 307 22.70 -24.18 16.22
N PHE A 308 22.12 -25.06 15.40
CA PHE A 308 22.83 -26.24 14.92
C PHE A 308 23.99 -25.85 14.01
N LYS A 309 23.77 -24.86 13.13
CA LYS A 309 24.82 -24.31 12.26
C LYS A 309 25.94 -23.62 13.03
N MET A 310 25.64 -23.04 14.18
CA MET A 310 26.63 -22.44 15.08
C MET A 310 27.33 -23.43 16.01
N GLY A 311 26.92 -24.72 16.04
CA GLY A 311 27.44 -25.71 16.99
C GLY A 311 26.89 -25.58 18.42
N GLU A 312 25.83 -24.81 18.62
CA GLU A 312 25.20 -24.53 19.93
C GLU A 312 24.07 -25.51 20.30
N GLY A 313 23.91 -26.60 19.53
CA GLY A 313 22.80 -27.54 19.69
C GLY A 313 21.61 -27.15 18.80
N GLY A 314 20.37 -27.20 19.31
CA GLY A 314 19.15 -26.90 18.52
C GLY A 314 18.17 -28.07 18.37
N ARG A 315 18.59 -29.29 18.73
CA ARG A 315 17.70 -30.46 18.77
C ARG A 315 16.49 -30.28 19.68
N ASP A 316 16.65 -29.57 20.80
CA ASP A 316 15.54 -29.36 21.74
C ASP A 316 14.47 -28.43 21.16
N ASP A 317 14.86 -27.45 20.35
CA ASP A 317 13.92 -26.63 19.60
C ASP A 317 13.18 -27.48 18.55
N TRP A 318 13.88 -28.37 17.85
CA TRP A 318 13.23 -29.30 16.93
C TRP A 318 12.27 -30.26 17.64
N LYS A 319 12.62 -30.79 18.84
CA LYS A 319 11.71 -31.63 19.63
C LYS A 319 10.44 -30.86 20.03
N LYS A 320 10.57 -29.60 20.46
CA LYS A 320 9.42 -28.72 20.77
C LYS A 320 8.59 -28.46 19.52
N ALA A 321 9.21 -28.15 18.39
CA ALA A 321 8.52 -27.94 17.12
C ALA A 321 7.77 -29.20 16.65
N VAL A 322 8.33 -30.40 16.83
CA VAL A 322 7.67 -31.67 16.51
C VAL A 322 6.44 -31.90 17.38
N LYS A 323 6.50 -31.57 18.68
CA LYS A 323 5.33 -31.66 19.57
C LYS A 323 4.17 -30.76 19.12
N LEU A 324 4.49 -29.63 18.49
CA LEU A 324 3.51 -28.72 17.91
C LEU A 324 3.01 -29.15 16.52
N GLY A 325 3.65 -30.14 15.89
CA GLY A 325 3.24 -30.69 14.58
C GLY A 325 4.20 -30.40 13.42
N SER A 326 5.40 -29.85 13.66
CA SER A 326 6.38 -29.56 12.61
C SER A 326 6.93 -30.86 11.99
N LYS A 327 6.50 -31.15 10.75
CA LYS A 327 7.05 -32.25 9.94
C LYS A 327 8.50 -32.00 9.54
N GLU A 328 8.84 -30.73 9.32
CA GLU A 328 10.17 -30.31 8.94
C GLU A 328 11.19 -30.53 10.07
N ALA A 329 10.88 -30.10 11.30
CA ALA A 329 11.72 -30.37 12.46
C ALA A 329 11.92 -31.88 12.70
N LYS A 330 10.88 -32.70 12.42
CA LYS A 330 10.98 -34.16 12.51
C LYS A 330 12.01 -34.73 11.53
N ARG A 331 12.12 -34.15 10.34
CA ARG A 331 13.13 -34.53 9.35
C ARG A 331 14.54 -34.18 9.85
N PHE A 332 14.75 -32.96 10.35
CA PHE A 332 16.06 -32.54 10.86
C PHE A 332 16.57 -33.41 12.02
N LEU A 333 15.68 -33.83 12.93
CA LEU A 333 16.05 -34.76 14.01
C LEU A 333 16.47 -36.15 13.51
N LYS A 334 15.94 -36.60 12.37
CA LYS A 334 16.30 -37.90 11.77
C LYS A 334 17.62 -37.83 11.02
N GLU A 335 17.83 -36.75 10.27
CA GLU A 335 19.05 -36.53 9.46
C GLU A 335 20.28 -36.29 10.33
N ASN A 336 20.09 -35.81 11.55
CA ASN A 336 21.15 -35.57 12.52
C ASN A 336 20.89 -36.47 13.73
N PRO A 337 21.21 -37.78 13.71
CA PRO A 337 21.15 -38.65 14.89
C PRO A 337 22.18 -38.21 15.94
N ALA A 338 22.02 -38.70 17.18
CA ALA A 338 22.82 -38.26 18.34
C ALA A 338 24.30 -38.63 18.22
#